data_AF-A0A0R2ASG8-F1
#
_entry.id   AF-A0A0R2ASG8-F1
#
_cell.length_a   1.000
_cell.length_b   1.000
_cell.length_c   1.000
_cell.angle_alpha   90.00
_cell.angle_beta   90.00
_cell.angle_gamma   90.00
#
_symmetry.space_group_name_H-M   'P 1'
#
loop_
_entity.id
_entity.type
_entity.pdbx_description
1 polymer ?
#
loop_
_entity_poly.entity_id
_entity_poly.type
_entity_poly.pdbx_seq_one_letter_code
_entity_poly.pdbx_strand_id
1 'polypeptide(L)' 'MSTISIRLNQQEEELFKGYAELTGENLSTLFKEALKKSIDDEYDLQIYKEAYKEYQQDPVTISHADFKKELGL' A
#
# COMPACT_ATOMS: atom_id res chain seq x y z
N MET A 1 -9.13 20.35 -12.63
CA MET A 1 -9.27 19.58 -11.39
C MET A 1 -10.62 18.90 -11.42
N SER A 2 -10.67 17.60 -11.12
CA SER A 2 -11.92 16.86 -10.98
C SER A 2 -12.31 16.78 -9.51
N THR A 3 -13.59 16.94 -9.19
CA THR A 3 -14.11 16.87 -7.82
C THR A 3 -14.79 15.53 -7.60
N ILE A 4 -14.56 14.93 -6.43
CA ILE A 4 -15.26 13.72 -5.99
C ILE A 4 -16.12 14.11 -4.79
N SER A 5 -17.42 13.80 -4.85
CA SER A 5 -18.34 13.99 -3.73
C SER A 5 -18.61 12.65 -3.07
N ILE A 6 -18.29 12.54 -1.78
CA ILE A 6 -18.52 11.35 -0.97
C ILE A 6 -19.68 11.65 -0.03
N ARG A 7 -20.73 10.82 -0.06
CA ARG A 7 -21.83 10.92 0.89
C ARG A 7 -21.45 10.18 2.16
N LEU A 8 -21.60 10.84 3.30
CA LEU A 8 -21.36 10.27 4.62
C LEU A 8 -22.69 10.18 5.37
N ASN A 9 -22.81 9.17 6.22
CA ASN A 9 -23.77 9.19 7.31
C ASN A 9 -23.22 10.02 8.48
N GLN A 10 -24.08 10.30 9.48
CA GLN A 10 -23.70 11.15 10.60
C GLN A 10 -22.52 10.61 11.42
N GLN A 11 -22.46 9.29 11.63
CA GLN A 11 -21.39 8.67 12.41
C GLN A 11 -20.05 8.72 11.68
N GLU A 12 -20.06 8.48 10.37
CA GLU A 12 -18.87 8.61 9.52
C GLU A 12 -18.36 10.06 9.51
N GLU A 13 -19.26 11.02 9.38
CA GLU A 13 -18.90 12.44 9.38
C GLU A 13 -18.25 12.86 10.71
N GLU A 14 -18.84 12.48 11.84
CA GLU A 14 -18.30 12.76 13.17
C GLU A 14 -16.92 12.09 13.36
N LEU A 15 -16.79 10.81 12.99
CA LEU A 15 -15.53 10.07 13.11
C LEU A 15 -14.42 10.68 12.25
N PHE A 16 -14.71 10.94 10.97
CA PHE A 16 -13.70 11.42 10.03
C PHE A 16 -13.26 12.84 10.39
N LYS A 17 -14.20 13.73 10.75
CA LYS A 17 -13.85 15.08 11.22
C LYS A 17 -13.01 15.04 12.49
N GLY A 18 -13.38 14.21 13.47
CA GLY A 18 -12.58 14.05 14.69
C GLY A 18 -11.15 13.56 14.41
N TYR A 19 -10.98 12.65 13.46
CA TYR A 19 -9.66 12.19 13.04
C TYR A 19 -8.85 13.26 12.31
N ALA A 20 -9.49 14.06 11.45
CA ALA A 20 -8.87 15.22 10.80
C ALA A 20 -8.41 16.27 11.84
N GLU A 21 -9.24 16.56 12.84
CA GLU A 21 -8.88 17.47 13.94
C GLU A 21 -7.70 16.94 14.77
N LEU A 22 -7.70 15.64 15.08
CA LEU A 22 -6.62 14.99 15.84
C LEU A 22 -5.28 15.04 15.10
N THR A 23 -5.30 14.80 13.78
CA THR A 23 -4.09 14.76 12.95
C THR A 23 -3.64 16.14 12.48
N GLY A 24 -4.53 17.14 12.50
CA GLY A 24 -4.30 18.46 11.91
C GLY A 24 -4.35 18.46 10.38
N GLU A 25 -4.70 17.34 9.77
CA GLU A 25 -4.79 17.18 8.31
C GLU A 25 -6.22 17.37 7.80
N ASN A 26 -6.36 17.79 6.55
CA ASN A 26 -7.67 17.89 5.94
C ASN A 26 -8.15 16.52 5.42
N LEU A 27 -9.47 16.30 5.43
CA LEU A 27 -10.08 15.06 4.95
C LEU A 27 -9.68 14.69 3.52
N SER A 28 -9.49 15.67 2.64
CA SER A 28 -9.14 15.38 1.24
C SER A 28 -7.73 14.80 1.11
N THR A 29 -6.78 15.20 1.96
CA THR A 29 -5.45 14.60 2.05
C THR A 29 -5.58 13.17 2.58
N LEU A 30 -6.26 13.02 3.72
CA LEU A 30 -6.42 11.72 4.39
C LEU A 30 -7.09 10.68 3.47
N PHE A 31 -8.14 11.06 2.73
CA PHE A 31 -8.78 10.17 1.78
C PHE A 31 -7.87 9.78 0.61
N LYS A 32 -7.06 10.71 0.08
CA LYS A 32 -6.11 10.41 -1.00
C LYS A 32 -5.02 9.46 -0.52
N GLU A 33 -4.49 9.68 0.68
CA GLU A 33 -3.46 8.81 1.27
C GLU A 33 -4.00 7.42 1.55
N ALA A 34 -5.20 7.31 2.11
CA ALA A 34 -5.86 6.03 2.34
C ALA A 34 -6.09 5.26 1.04
N LEU A 35 -6.59 5.95 0.00
CA LEU A 35 -6.80 5.33 -1.31
C LEU A 35 -5.48 4.88 -1.94
N LYS A 36 -4.45 5.73 -1.90
CA LYS A 36 -3.12 5.40 -2.41
C LYS A 36 -2.57 4.17 -1.70
N LYS A 37 -2.62 4.14 -0.37
CA LYS A 37 -2.16 3.00 0.42
C LYS A 37 -2.91 1.71 0.05
N SER A 38 -4.23 1.78 -0.11
CA SER A 38 -5.00 0.60 -0.51
C SER A 38 -4.58 0.07 -1.88
N ILE A 39 -4.30 0.97 -2.84
CA ILE A 39 -3.80 0.58 -4.17
C ILE A 39 -2.41 -0.04 -4.06
N ASP A 40 -1.51 0.58 -3.30
CA ASP A 40 -0.14 0.09 -3.10
C ASP A 40 -0.16 -1.30 -2.43
N ASP A 41 -0.96 -1.49 -1.37
CA ASP A 41 -1.11 -2.78 -0.67
C ASP A 41 -1.63 -3.89 -1.59
N GLU A 42 -2.61 -3.58 -2.45
CA GLU A 42 -3.14 -4.53 -3.45
C GLU A 42 -2.09 -4.90 -4.52
N TYR A 43 -1.35 -3.91 -4.99
CA TYR A 43 -0.31 -4.09 -5.99
C TYR A 43 0.86 -4.92 -5.45
N ASP A 44 1.36 -4.58 -4.26
CA ASP A 44 2.43 -5.32 -3.59
C ASP A 44 2.03 -6.79 -3.34
N LEU A 45 0.78 -7.03 -2.93
CA LEU A 45 0.25 -8.39 -2.75
C LEU A 45 0.23 -9.17 -4.08
N GLN A 46 -0.09 -8.51 -5.19
CA GLN A 46 -0.06 -9.15 -6.51
C GLN A 46 1.37 -9.54 -6.89
N ILE A 47 2.34 -8.62 -6.79
CA ILE A 47 3.75 -8.89 -7.09
C ILE A 47 4.25 -10.05 -6.22
N TYR A 48 3.94 -10.03 -4.93
CA TYR A 48 4.31 -11.11 -4.02
C TYR A 48 3.78 -12.47 -4.50
N LYS A 49 2.49 -12.55 -4.89
CA LYS A 49 1.89 -13.80 -5.37
C LYS A 49 2.56 -14.31 -6.64
N GLU A 50 2.92 -13.41 -7.56
CA GLU A 50 3.64 -13.74 -8.79
C GLU A 50 5.04 -14.29 -8.48
N ALA A 51 5.85 -13.53 -7.72
CA ALA A 51 7.19 -13.94 -7.32
C ALA A 51 7.20 -15.25 -6.52
N TYR A 52 6.22 -15.43 -5.63
CA TYR A 52 6.08 -16.66 -4.85
C TYR A 52 5.72 -17.87 -5.72
N LYS A 53 4.87 -17.68 -6.74
CA LYS A 53 4.56 -18.73 -7.71
C LYS A 53 5.77 -19.13 -8.53
N GLU A 54 6.58 -18.17 -8.97
CA GLU A 54 7.84 -18.43 -9.68
C GLU A 54 8.83 -19.20 -8.79
N TYR A 55 8.99 -18.76 -7.54
CA TYR A 55 9.81 -19.48 -6.55
C TYR A 55 9.31 -20.90 -6.29
N GLN A 56 7.98 -21.12 -6.23
CA GLN A 56 7.45 -22.48 -6.06
C GLN A 56 7.76 -23.39 -7.27
N GLN A 57 7.94 -22.83 -8.46
CA GLN A 57 8.36 -23.58 -9.64
C GLN A 57 9.86 -23.89 -9.63
N ASP A 58 10.68 -22.98 -9.11
CA ASP A 58 12.12 -23.15 -8.94
C ASP A 58 12.61 -22.63 -7.57
N PRO A 59 12.54 -23.45 -6.51
CA PRO A 59 12.79 -23.00 -5.14
C PRO A 59 14.28 -22.95 -4.78
N VAL A 60 15.16 -22.78 -5.77
CA VAL A 60 16.59 -22.67 -5.53
C VAL A 60 16.89 -21.33 -4.85
N THR A 61 17.64 -21.40 -3.77
CA THR A 61 18.13 -20.22 -3.05
C THR A 61 19.64 -20.32 -2.92
N ILE A 62 20.30 -19.16 -2.89
CA ILE A 62 21.75 -19.06 -2.73
C ILE A 62 22.08 -18.27 -1.46
N SER A 63 23.28 -18.48 -0.94
CA SER A 63 23.72 -17.72 0.22
C SER A 63 23.94 -16.24 -0.15
N HIS A 64 23.91 -15.35 0.83
CA HIS A 64 24.22 -13.94 0.62
C HIS A 64 25.62 -13.72 0.01
N ALA A 65 26.58 -14.59 0.36
CA ALA A 65 27.94 -14.53 -0.19
C ALA A 65 27.96 -14.92 -1.68
N ASP A 66 27.21 -15.97 -2.05
CA ASP A 66 27.11 -16.41 -3.45
C ASP A 66 26.35 -15.39 -4.30
N PHE A 67 25.29 -14.79 -3.77
CA PHE A 67 24.53 -13.73 -4.44
C PHE A 67 25.39 -12.49 -4.74
N LYS A 68 26.20 -12.05 -3.78
CA LYS A 68 27.15 -10.96 -4.00
C LYS A 68 28.16 -11.29 -5.10
N LYS A 69 28.68 -12.52 -5.09
CA LYS A 69 29.61 -13.00 -6.12
C LYS A 69 28.97 -13.00 -7.51
N GLU A 70 27.70 -13.39 -7.64
CA GLU A 70 26.95 -13.31 -8.91
C GLU A 70 26.75 -11.87 -9.40
N LEU A 71 26.57 -10.92 -8.48
CA LEU A 71 26.43 -9.49 -8.78
C LEU A 71 27.77 -8.76 -8.99
N GLY A 72 28.92 -9.42 -8.79
CA GLY A 72 30.25 -8.81 -8.90
C GLY A 72 30.60 -7.85 -7.75
N LEU A 73 29.99 -8.05 -6.58
CA LEU A 73 30.15 -7.24 -5.36
C LEU A 73 30.99 -7.95 -4.28
#